data_AF-A0A9W6M5M0-F1
#
_entry.id   AF-A0A9W6M5M0-F1
#
_cell.length_a   1.000
_cell.length_b   1.000
_cell.length_c   1.000
_cell.angle_alpha   90.00
_cell.angle_beta   90.00
_cell.angle_gamma   90.00
#
_symmetry.space_group_name_H-M   'P 1'
#
loop_
_entity.id
_entity.type
_entity.pdbx_description
1 polymer ?
#
loop_
_entity_poly.entity_id
_entity_poly.type
_entity_poly.pdbx_seq_one_letter_code
_entity_poly.pdbx_strand_id
1 'polypeptide(L)' 'MFIDGCFWHCCPEHGAIPKKNWDYWDPKLARNRQRDAENTAALQSAGWLVIRAWEHTPPEDIAAGVAAVVASRT' A
#
# COMPACT_ATOMS: atom_id res chain seq x y z
N MET A 1 -2.02 -2.95 -9.44
CA MET A 1 -1.11 -3.35 -8.35
C MET A 1 -0.46 -2.10 -7.79
N PHE A 2 -0.24 -2.02 -6.48
CA PHE A 2 0.42 -0.90 -5.80
C PHE A 2 1.66 -1.39 -5.04
N ILE A 3 2.69 -0.54 -4.98
CA ILE A 3 3.84 -0.69 -4.10
C ILE A 3 3.79 0.45 -3.09
N ASP A 4 3.58 0.12 -1.83
CA ASP A 4 3.35 1.08 -0.76
C ASP A 4 4.67 1.42 -0.09
N GLY A 5 5.09 2.68 -0.23
CA GLY A 5 6.23 3.20 0.50
C GLY A 5 5.96 3.23 2.01
N CYS A 6 6.89 2.71 2.81
CA CYS A 6 6.71 2.52 4.25
C CYS A 6 6.42 3.83 4.97
N PHE A 7 7.11 4.89 4.58
CA PHE A 7 6.90 6.22 5.14
C PHE A 7 5.54 6.78 4.76
N TRP A 8 5.22 6.81 3.46
CA TRP A 8 4.04 7.51 2.93
C TRP A 8 2.71 6.87 3.30
N HIS A 9 2.72 5.56 3.51
CA HIS A 9 1.54 4.75 3.79
C HIS A 9 1.54 4.16 5.21
N CYS A 10 2.48 4.60 6.05
CA CYS A 10 2.65 4.18 7.45
C CYS A 10 2.65 2.65 7.62
N CYS A 11 3.67 2.01 7.05
CA CYS A 11 3.90 0.58 7.22
C CYS A 11 3.84 0.17 8.72
N PRO A 12 3.24 -0.98 9.06
CA PRO A 12 3.22 -1.46 10.44
C PRO A 12 4.61 -1.70 11.06
N GLU A 13 5.61 -2.01 10.24
CA GLU A 13 6.98 -2.34 10.69
C GLU A 13 7.90 -1.13 10.70
N HIS A 14 7.87 -0.32 9.65
CA HIS A 14 8.82 0.77 9.41
C HIS A 14 8.17 2.17 9.44
N GLY A 15 6.85 2.25 9.51
CA GLY A 15 6.10 3.50 9.49
C GLY A 15 6.38 4.31 10.76
N ALA A 16 6.83 5.54 10.57
CA ALA A 16 7.05 6.48 11.66
C ALA A 16 6.60 7.88 11.27
N ILE A 17 5.91 8.56 12.18
CA ILE A 17 5.54 9.96 12.00
C ILE A 17 6.72 10.83 12.45
N PRO A 18 7.25 11.73 11.60
CA PRO A 18 8.32 12.62 11.99
C PRO A 18 7.92 13.51 13.17
N LYS A 19 8.80 13.62 14.17
CA LYS A 19 8.60 14.53 15.31
C LYS A 19 8.65 16.01 14.91
N LYS A 20 9.45 16.33 13.88
CA LYS A 20 9.56 17.69 13.35
C LYS A 20 8.40 17.95 12.38
N ASN A 21 7.73 19.09 12.53
CA ASN A 21 6.55 19.48 11.74
C ASN A 21 5.41 18.44 11.86
N TRP A 22 5.21 17.91 13.07
CA TRP A 22 4.23 16.86 13.33
C TRP A 22 2.81 17.29 12.87
N ASP A 23 2.40 18.53 13.15
CA ASP A 23 1.09 19.08 12.74
C ASP A 23 0.86 19.06 11.22
N TYR A 24 1.94 19.02 10.42
CA TYR A 24 1.85 18.85 8.97
C TYR A 24 1.82 17.37 8.58
N TRP A 25 2.68 16.55 9.19
CA TRP A 25 2.88 15.16 8.77
C TRP A 25 1.77 14.23 9.22
N ASP A 26 1.28 14.35 10.46
CA ASP A 26 0.24 13.47 10.99
C ASP A 26 -1.04 13.49 10.13
N PRO A 27 -1.68 14.66 9.86
CA PRO A 27 -2.88 14.68 9.02
C PRO A 27 -2.58 14.30 7.57
N LYS A 28 -1.38 14.59 7.04
CA LYS A 28 -1.00 14.22 5.67
C LYS A 28 -0.90 12.71 5.50
N LEU A 29 -0.21 12.04 6.41
CA LEU A 29 -0.02 10.59 6.38
C LEU A 29 -1.34 9.86 6.69
N ALA A 30 -2.16 10.39 7.60
CA ALA A 30 -3.52 9.90 7.81
C ALA A 30 -4.38 10.00 6.54
N ARG A 31 -4.34 11.14 5.83
CA ARG A 31 -5.07 11.30 4.57
C ARG A 31 -4.57 10.34 3.48
N ASN A 32 -3.28 10.06 3.40
CA ASN A 32 -2.75 9.08 2.45
C ASN A 32 -3.36 7.69 2.68
N ARG A 33 -3.33 7.18 3.92
CA ARG A 33 -3.96 5.89 4.27
C ARG A 33 -5.45 5.86 3.95
N GLN A 34 -6.14 6.96 4.21
CA GLN A 34 -7.55 7.09 3.86
C GLN A 34 -7.77 7.01 2.34
N ARG A 35 -6.92 7.65 1.53
CA ARG A 35 -6.97 7.53 0.05
C ARG A 35 -6.68 6.10 -0.41
N ASP A 36 -5.78 5.38 0.25
CA ASP A 36 -5.47 4.00 -0.09
C ASP A 36 -6.68 3.08 0.07
N ALA A 37 -7.43 3.26 1.17
CA ALA A 37 -8.68 2.54 1.41
C ALA A 37 -9.75 2.91 0.38
N GLU A 38 -9.94 4.21 0.11
CA GLU A 38 -10.87 4.71 -0.91
C GLU A 38 -10.57 4.13 -2.29
N ASN A 39 -9.31 4.18 -2.73
CA ASN A 39 -8.89 3.67 -4.03
C ASN A 39 -9.05 2.14 -4.13
N THR A 40 -8.70 1.42 -3.06
CA THR A 40 -8.84 -0.04 -3.01
C THR A 40 -10.32 -0.42 -3.14
N ALA A 41 -11.20 0.22 -2.37
CA ALA A 41 -12.64 -0.03 -2.42
C ALA A 41 -13.22 0.31 -3.80
N ALA A 42 -12.83 1.45 -4.39
CA ALA A 42 -13.31 1.86 -5.71
C ALA A 42 -12.90 0.87 -6.81
N LEU A 43 -11.64 0.43 -6.82
CA LEU A 43 -11.13 -0.54 -7.79
C LEU A 43 -11.81 -1.90 -7.63
N GLN A 44 -11.94 -2.40 -6.39
CA GLN A 44 -12.66 -3.64 -6.11
C GLN A 44 -14.12 -3.57 -6.55
N SER A 45 -14.80 -2.45 -6.30
CA SER A 45 -16.20 -2.23 -6.74
C SER A 45 -16.34 -2.22 -8.27
N ALA A 46 -15.29 -1.78 -8.97
CA ALA A 46 -15.23 -1.82 -10.43
C ALA A 46 -14.77 -3.19 -11.00
N GLY A 47 -14.65 -4.22 -10.16
CA GLY A 47 -14.31 -5.58 -10.57
C GLY A 47 -12.80 -5.84 -10.70
N TRP A 48 -11.95 -4.90 -10.27
CA TRP A 48 -10.50 -5.10 -10.30
C TRP A 48 -10.01 -5.90 -9.10
N LEU A 49 -9.08 -6.81 -9.38
CA LEU A 49 -8.27 -7.42 -8.33
C LEU A 49 -7.18 -6.43 -7.89
N VAL A 50 -7.25 -6.01 -6.63
CA VAL A 50 -6.26 -5.09 -6.05
C VAL A 50 -5.21 -5.89 -5.30
N ILE A 51 -3.97 -5.83 -5.78
CA ILE A 51 -2.77 -6.37 -5.11
C ILE A 51 -1.95 -5.19 -4.60
N ARG A 52 -1.55 -5.23 -3.33
CA ARG A 52 -0.66 -4.25 -2.70
C ARG A 52 0.51 -4.99 -2.05
N ALA A 53 1.71 -4.43 -2.15
CA ALA A 53 2.91 -4.92 -1.50
C ALA A 53 3.69 -3.75 -0.89
N TRP A 54 4.48 -4.00 0.15
CA TRP A 54 5.32 -2.97 0.76
C TRP A 54 6.63 -2.78 0.01
N GLU A 55 7.17 -1.56 0.00
CA GLU A 55 8.46 -1.27 -0.64
C GLU A 55 9.64 -2.06 -0.04
N HIS A 56 9.53 -2.47 1.23
CA HIS A 56 10.57 -3.23 1.91
C HIS A 56 10.52 -4.73 1.59
N THR A 57 9.46 -5.21 0.92
CA THR A 57 9.36 -6.60 0.50
C THR A 57 10.30 -6.82 -0.70
N PRO A 58 11.13 -7.89 -0.69
CA PRO A 58 11.99 -8.20 -1.82
C PRO A 58 11.19 -8.32 -3.13
N PRO A 59 11.65 -7.73 -4.24
CA PRO A 59 10.89 -7.72 -5.50
C PRO A 59 10.63 -9.13 -6.04
N GLU A 60 11.52 -10.09 -5.80
CA GLU A 60 11.34 -11.50 -6.15
C GLU A 60 10.12 -12.13 -5.47
N ASP A 61 9.89 -11.84 -4.18
CA ASP A 61 8.76 -12.36 -3.42
C ASP A 61 7.45 -11.72 -3.89
N ILE A 62 7.49 -10.42 -4.16
CA ILE A 62 6.36 -9.69 -4.73
C ILE A 62 5.97 -10.29 -6.09
N ALA A 63 6.96 -10.47 -6.98
CA ALA A 63 6.75 -11.02 -8.31
C ALA A 63 6.19 -12.45 -8.25
N ALA A 64 6.75 -13.31 -7.39
CA ALA A 64 6.26 -14.67 -7.17
C ALA A 64 4.80 -14.68 -6.68
N GLY A 65 4.46 -13.82 -5.72
CA GLY A 65 3.09 -13.67 -5.21
C GLY A 65 2.10 -13.23 -6.29
N VAL A 66 2.47 -12.23 -7.10
CA VAL A 66 1.64 -11.76 -8.22
C VAL A 66 1.44 -12.87 -9.26
N ALA A 67 2.51 -13.58 -9.63
CA ALA A 67 2.45 -14.68 -10.59
C ALA A 67 1.51 -15.80 -10.11
N ALA A 68 1.59 -16.19 -8.84
CA ALA A 68 0.70 -17.18 -8.24
C ALA A 68 -0.78 -16.74 -8.28
N VAL A 69 -1.05 -15.47 -7.93
CA VAL A 69 -2.40 -14.90 -7.98
C VAL A 69 -2.95 -14.90 -9.40
N VAL A 70 -2.16 -14.51 -10.40
CA VAL A 70 -2.57 -14.51 -11.81
C VAL A 70 -2.83 -15.93 -12.31
N ALA A 71 -1.93 -16.88 -11.99
CA ALA A 71 -2.07 -18.27 -12.39
C ALA A 71 -3.34 -18.92 -11.84
N SER A 72 -3.74 -18.63 -10.60
CA SER A 72 -4.96 -19.16 -9.98
C SER A 72 -6.28 -18.70 -10.63
N ARG A 73 -6.21 -17.78 -11.60
CA ARG A 73 -7.37 -17.20 -12.30
C ARG A 73 -7.48 -17.64 -13.76
N THR A 74 -6.56 -18.50 -14.21
CA THR A 74 -6.59 -19.17 -15.52
C THR A 74 -7.19 -20.55 -15.35
#